data_AF-A0A397TJW6-F1
#
_entry.id   AF-A0A397TJW6-F1
#
_cell.length_a   1.000
_cell.length_b   1.000
_cell.length_c   1.000
_cell.angle_alpha   90.00
_cell.angle_beta   90.00
_cell.angle_gamma   90.00
#
_symmetry.space_group_name_H-M   'P 1'
#
loop_
_entity.id
_entity.type
_entity.pdbx_description
1 polymer ?
#
loop_
_entity_poly.entity_id
_entity_poly.type
_entity_poly.pdbx_seq_one_letter_code
_entity_poly.pdbx_strand_id
1 'polypeptide(L)' 'MIVMQYANDRSLKDFLLKNKIKHNWQWKLNIIRYLAQDLSMIHNAGLAHCDVKDENVFIRDD' A
#
# COMPACT_ATOMS: atom_id res chain seq x y z
N MET A 1 -19.99 -1.72 12.75
CA MET A 1 -19.31 -0.58 12.09
C MET A 1 -17.86 -0.63 12.51
N ILE A 2 -16.92 -0.67 11.56
CA ILE A 2 -15.48 -0.59 11.84
C ILE A 2 -15.03 0.83 11.49
N VAL A 3 -14.30 1.48 12.39
CA VAL A 3 -13.69 2.79 12.17
C VAL A 3 -12.22 2.58 11.84
N MET A 4 -11.75 3.15 10.74
CA MET A 4 -10.37 3.00 10.25
C MET A 4 -9.79 4.36 9.84
N GLN A 5 -8.47 4.44 9.74
CA GLN A 5 -7.81 5.63 9.23
C GLN A 5 -8.24 5.88 7.77
N TYR A 6 -8.60 7.13 7.48
CA TYR A 6 -8.94 7.54 6.12
C TYR A 6 -7.70 7.60 5.23
N ALA A 7 -7.79 6.98 4.04
CA ALA A 7 -6.69 6.90 3.09
C ALA A 7 -7.10 7.39 1.69
N ASN A 8 -7.25 8.73 1.55
CA ASN A 8 -7.46 9.52 0.30
C ASN A 8 -8.24 8.84 -0.84
N ASP A 9 -9.20 7.97 -0.50
CA ASP A 9 -10.07 7.20 -1.37
C ASP A 9 -9.42 6.45 -2.54
N ARG A 10 -8.14 6.01 -2.44
CA ARG A 10 -7.48 5.27 -3.54
C ARG A 10 -6.60 4.11 -3.10
N SER A 11 -6.86 2.96 -3.72
CA SER A 11 -5.94 1.83 -3.69
C SER A 11 -4.67 2.12 -4.52
N LEU A 12 -3.62 1.33 -4.30
CA LEU A 12 -2.42 1.36 -5.13
C LEU A 12 -2.78 1.06 -6.59
N LYS A 13 -3.71 0.14 -6.85
CA LYS A 13 -4.25 -0.11 -8.19
C LYS A 13 -4.82 1.15 -8.84
N ASP A 14 -5.68 1.88 -8.13
CA ASP A 14 -6.27 3.13 -8.65
C ASP A 14 -5.20 4.17 -8.93
N PHE A 15 -4.19 4.26 -8.05
CA PHE A 15 -3.08 5.19 -8.19
C PHE A 15 -2.22 4.87 -9.43
N LEU A 16 -1.90 3.60 -9.64
CA LEU A 16 -1.13 3.12 -10.80
C LEU A 16 -1.89 3.32 -12.12
N LEU A 17 -3.21 3.11 -12.13
CA LEU A 17 -4.04 3.28 -13.32
C LEU A 17 -4.24 4.75 -13.72
N LYS A 18 -4.40 5.66 -12.73
CA LYS A 18 -4.67 7.08 -12.98
C LYS A 18 -3.43 7.91 -13.34
N ASN A 19 -2.22 7.51 -12.92
CA ASN A 19 -1.03 8.37 -12.97
C ASN A 19 0.12 7.88 -13.86
N LYS A 20 -0.13 7.51 -15.12
CA LYS A 20 0.92 7.03 -16.06
C LYS A 20 2.18 7.92 -16.19
N ILE A 21 2.15 9.20 -15.76
CA ILE A 21 3.13 10.23 -16.12
C ILE A 21 4.02 10.71 -14.94
N LYS A 22 3.85 10.22 -13.69
CA LYS A 22 4.65 10.73 -12.53
C LYS A 22 5.43 9.70 -11.69
N HIS A 23 5.49 8.43 -12.08
CA HIS A 23 6.18 7.42 -11.27
C HIS A 23 7.67 7.33 -11.63
N ASN A 24 8.50 8.14 -10.98
CA ASN A 24 9.92 7.84 -10.97
C ASN A 24 10.13 6.46 -10.28
N TRP A 25 11.17 5.74 -10.68
CA TRP A 25 11.48 4.40 -10.14
C TRP A 25 11.68 4.42 -8.63
N GLN A 26 12.17 5.53 -8.07
CA GLN A 26 12.41 5.71 -6.64
C GLN A 26 11.10 5.65 -5.84
N TRP A 27 10.01 6.21 -6.34
CA TRP A 27 8.69 6.12 -5.69
C TRP A 27 8.22 4.66 -5.63
N LYS A 28 8.39 3.89 -6.71
CA LYS A 28 8.03 2.46 -6.74
C LYS A 28 8.84 1.65 -5.72
N LEU A 29 10.15 1.92 -5.62
CA LEU A 29 11.00 1.27 -4.62
C LEU A 29 10.56 1.61 -3.19
N ASN A 30 10.15 2.86 -2.94
CA ASN A 30 9.65 3.25 -1.64
C ASN A 30 8.37 2.48 -1.28
N ILE A 31 7.43 2.31 -2.22
CA ILE A 31 6.22 1.49 -1.99
C ILE A 31 6.59 0.05 -1.61
N ILE A 32 7.47 -0.60 -2.37
CA ILE A 32 7.89 -1.98 -2.09
C ILE A 32 8.58 -2.07 -0.72
N ARG A 33 9.44 -1.11 -0.39
CA ARG A 33 10.12 -1.05 0.90
C ARG A 33 9.13 -0.94 2.06
N TYR A 34 8.13 -0.06 1.95
CA TYR A 34 7.10 0.09 2.98
C TYR A 34 6.24 -1.18 3.12
N LEU A 35 5.81 -1.77 2.00
CA LEU A 35 5.06 -3.03 2.04
C LEU A 35 5.84 -4.16 2.70
N ALA A 36 7.13 -4.28 2.43
CA ALA A 36 7.98 -5.28 3.08
C ALA A 36 8.11 -5.03 4.59
N GLN A 37 8.21 -3.77 5.02
CA GLN A 37 8.24 -3.40 6.43
C GLN A 37 6.91 -3.75 7.12
N ASP A 38 5.77 -3.39 6.52
CA ASP A 38 4.44 -3.67 7.08
C ASP A 38 4.17 -5.17 7.17
N LEU A 39 4.51 -5.94 6.12
CA LEU A 39 4.42 -7.39 6.15
C LEU A 39 5.32 -8.01 7.22
N SER A 40 6.53 -7.47 7.42
CA SER A 40 7.38 -7.91 8.53
C SER A 40 6.72 -7.67 9.89
N MET A 41 6.02 -6.54 10.09
CA MET A 41 5.29 -6.29 11.32
C MET A 41 4.13 -7.28 11.52
N ILE A 42 3.38 -7.56 10.46
CA ILE A 42 2.30 -8.55 10.47
C ILE A 42 2.84 -9.94 10.83
N HIS A 43 3.93 -10.37 10.18
CA HIS A 43 4.57 -11.66 10.46
C HIS A 43 5.14 -11.74 11.88
N ASN A 44 5.75 -10.67 12.39
CA ASN A 44 6.25 -10.60 13.76
C ASN A 44 5.13 -10.70 14.80
N ALA A 45 3.90 -10.33 14.44
CA ALA A 45 2.72 -10.53 15.28
C ALA A 45 2.14 -11.96 15.19
N GLY A 46 2.78 -12.87 14.44
CA GLY A 46 2.32 -14.24 14.24
C GLY A 46 1.14 -14.36 13.27
N LEU A 47 0.89 -13.33 12.45
CA LEU A 47 -0.21 -13.27 11.49
C LEU A 47 0.31 -13.37 10.06
N ALA A 48 -0.52 -13.86 9.14
CA ALA A 48 -0.29 -13.77 7.71
C ALA A 48 -1.43 -12.98 7.06
N HIS A 49 -1.12 -12.07 6.14
CA HIS A 49 -2.14 -11.24 5.48
C HIS A 49 -3.03 -12.05 4.50
N CYS A 50 -2.46 -13.08 3.85
CA CYS A 50 -3.16 -14.00 2.95
C CYS A 50 -3.80 -13.42 1.64
N ASP A 51 -3.78 -12.11 1.42
CA ASP A 51 -4.39 -11.45 0.25
C ASP A 51 -3.66 -10.15 -0.12
N VAL A 52 -2.33 -10.23 -0.24
CA VAL A 52 -1.49 -9.08 -0.59
C VAL A 52 -1.59 -8.84 -2.10
N LYS A 53 -2.24 -7.74 -2.48
CA LYS A 53 -2.42 -7.26 -3.85
C LYS A 53 -2.65 -5.75 -3.87
N ASP A 54 -2.48 -5.12 -5.01
CA ASP A 54 -2.54 -3.67 -5.19
C ASP A 54 -3.92 -3.07 -4.92
N GLU A 55 -5.01 -3.84 -4.94
CA GLU A 55 -6.33 -3.41 -4.47
C GLU A 55 -6.42 -3.24 -2.95
N ASN A 56 -5.64 -4.00 -2.18
CA ASN A 56 -5.67 -4.01 -0.71
C ASN A 56 -4.58 -3.13 -0.08
N VAL A 57 -3.81 -2.42 -0.91
CA VAL A 57 -2.82 -1.45 -0.47
C VAL A 57 -3.39 -0.06 -0.67
N PHE A 58 -3.45 0.75 0.38
CA PHE A 58 -3.98 2.11 0.32
C PHE A 58 -2.84 3.12 0.43
N ILE A 59 -2.82 4.11 -0.46
CA ILE A 59 -1.79 5.15 -0.51
C ILE A 59 -2.33 6.44 0.11
N ARG A 60 -1.50 7.09 0.90
CA ARG A 60 -1.78 8.40 1.48
C ARG A 60 -0.77 9.42 0.93
N ASP A 61 -1.22 10.67 0.76
CA ASP A 61 -0.43 11.75 0.14
C ASP A 61 0.32 12.63 1.17
N ASP A 62 0.53 12.15 2.40
CA ASP A 62 1.25 12.84 3.48
C ASP A 62 2.79 12.80 3.35
#